data_AF-A0A496VZP6-F1
#
_entry.id   AF-A0A496VZP6-F1
#
_cell.length_a   1.000
_cell.length_b   1.000
_cell.length_c   1.000
_cell.angle_alpha   90.00
_cell.angle_beta   90.00
_cell.angle_gamma   90.00
#
_symmetry.space_group_name_H-M   'P 1'
#
loop_
_entity.id
_entity.type
_entity.pdbx_description
1 polymer ?
#
loop_
_entity_poly.entity_id
_entity_poly.type
_entity_poly.pdbx_seq_one_letter_code
_entity_poly.pdbx_strand_id
1 'polypeptide(L)'
;MGVYEIIDKTKTSSPILQELSFLTEQTGQDEATLIAQALPLGLNLLYRQVAEQVFIAGTLPRENALTILGDEKVERLEYLQHAFPQDISGQLPTRRHSCFCRRYSS
;
A
#
# COMPACT_ATOMS: atom_id res chain seq x y z
N MET A 1 -3.78 28.38 -31.71
CA MET A 1 -3.25 27.02 -31.95
C MET A 1 -1.92 26.94 -31.24
N GLY A 2 -1.91 26.31 -30.07
CA GLY A 2 -0.73 26.15 -29.21
C GLY A 2 -0.64 24.68 -28.82
N VAL A 3 0.55 24.12 -29.04
CA VAL A 3 0.89 22.71 -28.98
C VAL A 3 0.93 22.27 -27.51
N TYR A 4 0.09 21.31 -27.11
CA TYR A 4 0.30 20.57 -25.87
C TYR A 4 1.18 19.37 -26.19
N GLU A 5 2.48 19.63 -26.33
CA GLU A 5 3.52 18.61 -26.42
C GLU A 5 4.05 18.35 -25.00
N ILE A 6 3.30 17.56 -24.23
CA ILE A 6 3.72 16.93 -22.99
C ILE A 6 2.94 15.61 -23.02
N ILE A 7 3.50 14.42 -23.15
CA ILE A 7 4.54 13.80 -22.33
C ILE A 7 5.11 12.64 -23.16
N ASP A 8 6.36 12.73 -23.64
CA ASP A 8 7.13 11.55 -24.04
C ASP A 8 8.44 11.53 -23.25
N LYS A 9 8.34 11.06 -22.00
CA LYS A 9 9.50 10.75 -21.15
C LYS A 9 9.24 9.56 -20.25
N THR A 10 8.75 8.45 -20.80
CA THR A 10 8.96 7.13 -20.21
C THR A 10 8.95 6.06 -21.30
N LYS A 11 10.04 5.97 -22.07
CA LYS A 11 10.46 4.69 -22.68
C LYS A 11 11.00 3.75 -21.60
N THR A 12 10.18 3.53 -20.58
CA THR A 12 10.20 2.36 -19.72
C THR A 12 8.89 1.69 -20.07
N SER A 13 8.93 0.50 -20.65
CA SER A 13 7.74 -0.35 -20.69
C SER A 13 7.23 -0.42 -19.26
N SER A 14 6.20 0.36 -18.92
CA SER A 14 5.65 0.36 -17.57
C SER A 14 5.22 -1.07 -17.29
N PRO A 15 5.64 -1.70 -16.19
CA PRO A 15 5.27 -3.09 -15.90
C PRO A 15 3.74 -3.26 -15.98
N ILE A 16 3.00 -2.23 -15.56
CA ILE A 16 1.55 -2.14 -15.66
C ILE A 16 1.05 -2.17 -17.11
N LEU A 17 1.71 -1.49 -18.04
CA LEU A 17 1.32 -1.50 -19.46
C LEU A 17 1.64 -2.85 -20.12
N GLN A 18 2.71 -3.53 -19.70
CA GLN A 18 3.02 -4.89 -20.15
C GLN A 18 2.00 -5.91 -19.63
N GLU A 19 1.61 -5.79 -18.37
CA GLU A 19 0.54 -6.58 -17.77
C GLU A 19 -0.79 -6.31 -18.49
N LEU A 20 -1.09 -5.06 -18.81
CA LEU A 20 -2.31 -4.69 -19.53
C LEU A 20 -2.33 -5.28 -20.95
N SER A 21 -1.23 -5.16 -21.71
CA SER A 21 -1.12 -5.75 -23.05
C SER A 21 -1.22 -7.27 -23.03
N PHE A 22 -0.65 -7.90 -22.00
CA PHE A 22 -0.83 -9.34 -21.82
C PHE A 22 -2.30 -9.69 -21.58
N LEU A 23 -3.00 -8.94 -20.72
CA LEU A 23 -4.41 -9.18 -20.43
C LEU A 23 -5.32 -8.93 -21.65
N THR A 24 -5.05 -7.92 -22.47
CA THR A 24 -5.80 -7.70 -23.72
C THR A 24 -5.59 -8.84 -24.70
N GLU A 25 -4.34 -9.30 -24.88
CA GLU A 25 -4.03 -10.44 -25.75
C GLU A 25 -4.71 -11.74 -25.31
N GLN A 26 -4.79 -11.99 -24.01
CA GLN A 26 -5.38 -13.22 -23.48
C GLN A 26 -6.92 -13.19 -23.41
N THR A 27 -7.51 -12.04 -23.10
CA THR A 27 -8.96 -11.93 -22.88
C THR A 27 -9.73 -11.44 -24.10
N GLY A 28 -9.04 -10.80 -25.06
CA GLY A 28 -9.66 -10.13 -26.20
C GLY A 28 -10.49 -8.90 -25.83
N GLN A 29 -10.42 -8.44 -24.58
CA GLN A 29 -11.12 -7.25 -24.10
C GLN A 29 -10.31 -5.99 -24.42
N ASP A 30 -11.01 -4.86 -24.56
CA ASP A 30 -10.34 -3.57 -24.73
C ASP A 30 -9.68 -3.11 -23.41
N GLU A 31 -8.63 -2.29 -23.56
CA GLU A 31 -7.85 -1.75 -22.44
C GLU A 31 -8.71 -0.98 -21.44
N ALA A 32 -9.68 -0.19 -21.91
CA ALA A 32 -10.53 0.62 -21.04
C ALA A 32 -11.45 -0.26 -20.18
N THR A 33 -11.99 -1.33 -20.75
CA THR A 33 -12.81 -2.33 -20.03
C THR A 33 -12.00 -3.08 -18.98
N LEU A 34 -10.75 -3.44 -19.28
CA LEU A 34 -9.87 -4.09 -18.30
C LEU A 34 -9.51 -3.15 -17.15
N ILE A 35 -9.19 -1.88 -17.44
CA ILE A 35 -8.91 -0.87 -16.42
C ILE A 35 -10.15 -0.61 -15.56
N ALA A 36 -11.32 -0.49 -16.18
CA ALA A 36 -12.58 -0.28 -15.48
C ALA A 36 -12.91 -1.43 -14.52
N GLN A 37 -12.52 -2.66 -14.84
CA GLN A 37 -12.64 -3.82 -13.97
C GLN A 37 -11.55 -3.87 -12.87
N ALA A 38 -10.32 -3.49 -13.20
CA ALA A 38 -9.20 -3.49 -12.27
C ALA A 38 -9.36 -2.43 -11.16
N LEU A 39 -9.93 -1.27 -11.49
CA LEU A 39 -10.09 -0.16 -10.56
C LEU A 39 -10.91 -0.51 -9.30
N PRO A 40 -12.14 -1.06 -9.39
CA PRO A 40 -12.91 -1.41 -8.20
C PRO A 40 -12.21 -2.52 -7.38
N LEU A 41 -11.50 -3.44 -8.02
CA LEU A 41 -10.72 -4.48 -7.32
C LEU A 41 -9.57 -3.86 -6.53
N GLY A 42 -8.78 -2.99 -7.16
CA GLY A 42 -7.68 -2.27 -6.52
C GLY A 42 -8.17 -1.37 -5.37
N LEU A 43 -9.25 -0.62 -5.60
CA LEU A 43 -9.85 0.22 -4.56
C LEU A 43 -10.38 -0.59 -3.38
N ASN A 44 -10.99 -1.75 -3.62
CA ASN A 44 -11.46 -2.62 -2.54
C ASN A 44 -10.30 -3.12 -1.67
N LEU A 45 -9.20 -3.55 -2.30
CA LEU A 45 -7.99 -3.98 -1.60
C LEU A 45 -7.38 -2.85 -0.77
N LEU A 46 -7.20 -1.67 -1.37
CA LEU A 46 -6.67 -0.50 -0.70
C LEU A 46 -7.57 -0.06 0.47
N TYR A 47 -8.88 -0.05 0.26
CA TYR A 47 -9.85 0.33 1.28
C TYR A 47 -9.75 -0.58 2.51
N ARG A 48 -9.69 -1.91 2.29
CA ARG A 48 -9.49 -2.87 3.38
C ARG A 48 -8.16 -2.68 4.10
N GLN A 49 -7.07 -2.50 3.36
CA GLN A 49 -5.75 -2.28 3.95
C GLN A 49 -5.68 -1.01 4.80
N VAL A 50 -6.34 0.06 4.37
CA VAL A 50 -6.45 1.29 5.16
C VAL A 50 -7.35 1.08 6.37
N ALA A 51 -8.51 0.43 6.21
CA ALA A 51 -9.39 0.13 7.34
C ALA A 51 -8.70 -0.70 8.43
N GLU A 52 -7.85 -1.67 8.06
CA GLU A 52 -7.02 -2.43 9.01
C GLU A 52 -6.07 -1.51 9.80
N GLN A 53 -5.33 -0.63 9.11
CA GLN A 53 -4.41 0.29 9.76
C GLN A 53 -5.12 1.26 10.71
N VAL A 54 -6.26 1.81 10.29
CA VAL A 54 -7.06 2.75 11.07
C VAL A 54 -7.72 2.05 12.27
N PHE A 55 -8.11 0.78 12.12
CA PHE A 55 -8.59 -0.05 13.22
C PHE A 55 -7.49 -0.37 14.24
N ILE A 56 -6.29 -0.75 13.78
CA ILE A 56 -5.11 -0.96 14.64
C ILE A 56 -4.74 0.34 15.38
N ALA A 57 -4.84 1.49 14.71
CA ALA A 57 -4.62 2.79 15.31
C ALA A 57 -5.73 3.25 16.28
N GLY A 58 -6.80 2.45 16.46
CA GLY A 58 -7.91 2.76 17.36
C GLY A 58 -8.81 3.92 16.90
N THR A 59 -8.72 4.31 15.62
CA THR A 59 -9.49 5.44 15.06
C THR A 59 -10.76 4.98 14.34
N LEU A 60 -10.84 3.71 13.95
CA LEU A 60 -12.05 3.09 13.38
C LEU A 60 -12.80 2.33 14.47
N PRO A 61 -14.10 2.62 14.72
CA PRO A 61 -14.87 1.87 15.71
C PRO A 61 -15.12 0.44 15.23
N ARG A 62 -15.23 -0.50 16.18
CA ARG A 62 -15.39 -1.93 15.93
C ARG A 62 -16.55 -2.27 14.99
N GLU A 63 -17.70 -1.63 15.16
CA GLU A 63 -18.89 -1.84 14.30
C GLU A 63 -18.61 -1.57 12.81
N ASN A 64 -17.84 -0.52 12.52
CA ASN A 64 -17.44 -0.19 11.15
C ASN A 64 -16.35 -1.14 10.65
N ALA A 65 -15.42 -1.55 11.52
CA ALA A 65 -14.41 -2.54 11.18
C ALA A 65 -15.04 -3.90 10.84
N LEU A 66 -16.07 -4.34 11.58
CA LEU A 66 -16.81 -5.58 11.32
C LEU A 66 -17.50 -5.56 9.95
N THR A 67 -18.06 -4.42 9.58
CA THR A 67 -18.73 -4.23 8.28
C THR A 67 -17.75 -4.29 7.10
N ILE A 68 -16.53 -3.75 7.28
CA ILE A 68 -15.54 -3.62 6.20
C ILE A 68 -14.62 -4.85 6.09
N LEU A 69 -14.18 -5.39 7.22
CA LEU A 69 -13.16 -6.43 7.32
C LEU A 69 -13.72 -7.81 7.65
N GLY A 70 -14.90 -7.87 8.27
CA GLY A 70 -15.51 -9.10 8.77
C GLY A 70 -15.05 -9.48 10.18
N ASP A 71 -15.86 -10.32 10.83
CA ASP A 71 -15.71 -10.71 12.24
C ASP A 71 -14.39 -11.42 12.52
N GLU A 72 -14.04 -12.44 11.72
CA GLU A 72 -12.80 -13.21 11.86
C GLU A 72 -11.54 -12.32 11.83
N LYS A 73 -11.55 -11.28 11.00
CA LYS A 73 -10.40 -10.40 10.82
C LYS A 73 -10.28 -9.40 11.95
N VAL A 74 -11.40 -8.84 12.40
CA VAL A 74 -11.45 -7.94 13.55
C VAL A 74 -10.99 -8.66 14.81
N GLU A 75 -11.50 -9.87 15.07
CA GLU A 75 -11.11 -10.67 16.25
C GLU A 75 -9.61 -10.97 16.26
N ARG A 76 -9.04 -11.33 15.10
CA ARG A 76 -7.59 -11.53 14.98
C ARG A 76 -6.81 -10.25 15.29
N LEU A 77 -7.25 -9.10 14.77
CA LEU A 77 -6.58 -7.83 14.99
C LEU A 77 -6.69 -7.37 16.45
N GLU A 78 -7.84 -7.58 17.10
CA GLU A 78 -8.04 -7.33 18.53
C GLU A 78 -7.13 -8.23 19.37
N TYR A 79 -7.07 -9.53 19.06
CA TYR A 79 -6.16 -10.45 19.71
C TYR A 79 -4.70 -9.98 19.58
N LEU A 80 -4.26 -9.57 18.39
CA LEU A 80 -2.90 -9.05 18.20
C LEU A 80 -2.66 -7.78 19.02
N GLN A 81 -3.59 -6.81 19.00
CA GLN A 81 -3.47 -5.59 19.81
C GLN A 81 -3.32 -5.89 21.31
N HIS A 82 -4.08 -6.86 21.83
CA HIS A 82 -4.03 -7.25 23.24
C HIS A 82 -2.86 -8.19 23.59
N ALA A 83 -2.37 -8.96 22.62
CA ALA A 83 -1.26 -9.90 22.80
C ALA A 83 0.11 -9.21 22.72
N PHE A 84 0.20 -7.96 22.26
CA PHE A 84 1.39 -7.13 22.46
C PHE A 84 1.31 -6.43 23.82
N PRO A 85 1.98 -6.93 24.88
CA PRO A 85 2.22 -6.10 26.06
C PRO A 85 2.97 -4.85 25.60
N GLN A 86 2.64 -3.71 26.18
CA GLN A 86 3.19 -2.39 25.85
C GLN A 86 4.68 -2.22 26.20
N ASP A 87 5.52 -3.22 25.91
CA ASP A 87 6.97 -3.20 26.08
C ASP A 87 7.68 -2.73 24.80
N ILE A 88 7.27 -1.56 24.31
CA ILE A 88 8.12 -0.74 23.46
C ILE A 88 8.27 0.66 24.06
N SER A 89 8.76 0.69 25.30
CA SER A 89 9.67 1.75 25.76
C SER A 89 11.04 1.58 25.06
N GLY A 90 11.06 1.63 23.73
CA GLY A 90 12.24 1.42 22.91
C GLY A 90 12.31 2.49 21.84
N GLN A 91 13.07 3.54 22.13
CA GLN A 91 13.45 4.59 21.20
C GLN A 91 13.69 4.06 19.79
N LEU A 92 12.93 4.56 18.82
CA LEU A 92 13.41 4.69 17.44
C LEU A 92 14.73 5.45 17.52
N PRO A 93 15.89 4.89 17.13
CA PRO A 93 17.08 5.70 16.99
C PRO A 93 16.83 6.64 15.81
N THR A 94 16.56 7.90 16.15
CA THR A 94 16.64 9.02 15.23
C THR A 94 17.94 8.90 14.44
N ARG A 95 17.86 8.80 13.11
CA ARG A 95 19.00 8.98 12.22
C ARG A 95 19.59 10.37 12.48
N ARG A 96 20.54 10.49 13.41
CA ARG A 96 21.53 11.55 13.40
C ARG A 96 22.74 11.02 12.64
N HIS A 97 22.78 11.34 11.35
CA HIS A 97 24.04 11.46 10.65
C HIS A 97 24.81 12.62 11.29
N SER A 98 25.65 12.31 12.26
CA SER A 98 26.69 13.23 12.75
C SER A 98 27.91 12.42 13.16
N CYS A 99 28.89 12.44 12.26
CA CYS A 99 30.33 12.27 12.41
C CYS A 99 30.86 11.82 13.80
N PHE A 100 31.62 10.71 13.85
CA PHE A 100 32.89 10.71 14.57
C PHE A 100 33.85 9.60 14.11
N CYS A 101 35.11 9.99 13.93
CA CYS A 101 36.20 9.26 13.31
C CYS A 101 36.69 8.04 14.12
N ARG A 102 37.14 6.98 13.43
CA ARG A 102 38.29 6.20 13.92
C ARG A 102 39.27 5.83 12.81
N ARG A 103 40.36 6.59 12.86
CA ARG A 103 41.68 6.49 12.25
C ARG A 103 42.18 5.06 12.09
N TYR A 104 42.50 4.67 10.85
CA TYR A 104 43.40 3.56 10.53
C TYR A 104 44.84 4.05 10.68
N SER A 105 45.62 3.48 11.60
CA SER A 105 47.08 3.52 11.61
C SER A 105 47.61 2.45 12.57
N SER A 106 48.03 1.32 11.99
CA SER A 106 49.32 0.64 12.19
C SER A 106 49.27 -0.74 11.57
#